data_AF-A0A2E7W260-F1
#
_entry.id   AF-A0A2E7W260-F1
#
_cell.length_a   1.000
_cell.length_b   1.000
_cell.length_c   1.000
_cell.angle_alpha   90.00
_cell.angle_beta   90.00
_cell.angle_gamma   90.00
#
_symmetry.space_group_name_H-M   'P 1'
#
loop_
_entity.id
_entity.type
_entity.pdbx_description
1 polymer ?
#
loop_
_entity_poly.entity_id
_entity_poly.type
_entity_poly.pdbx_seq_one_letter_code
_entity_poly.pdbx_strand_id
1 'polypeptide(L)'
;MPLYIFKHPEKEEYKEVMFSMDEEKLYQKDGKVWERVFSSPQLNTSSSIDPWDNSSFVNTTSNTKGNMGDLIDRSKEMSLKRAEQNNGVDPVKQKYFENYSKKRAGQLHPDQKKKSYESKNIKVDYD
;
A
#
# COMPACT_ATOMS: atom_id res chain seq x y z
N MET A 1 -25.22 2.14 -21.29
CA MET A 1 -24.78 0.93 -22.02
C MET A 1 -23.65 0.26 -21.24
N PRO A 2 -23.96 -0.74 -20.40
CA PRO A 2 -22.95 -1.52 -19.69
C PRO A 2 -22.24 -2.52 -20.61
N LEU A 3 -20.95 -2.72 -20.36
CA LEU A 3 -20.11 -3.68 -21.07
C LEU A 3 -20.11 -5.02 -20.29
N TYR A 4 -20.39 -6.12 -20.98
CA TYR A 4 -20.46 -7.45 -20.36
C TYR A 4 -19.44 -8.40 -20.98
N ILE A 5 -18.79 -9.20 -20.14
CA ILE A 5 -17.82 -10.20 -20.56
C ILE A 5 -18.52 -11.55 -20.60
N PHE A 6 -18.43 -12.25 -21.74
CA PHE A 6 -18.93 -13.60 -21.94
C PHE A 6 -17.77 -14.55 -22.25
N LYS A 7 -17.80 -15.76 -21.66
CA LYS A 7 -16.83 -16.83 -21.91
C LYS A 7 -17.47 -17.93 -22.76
N HIS A 8 -16.72 -18.45 -23.73
CA HIS A 8 -17.15 -19.61 -24.49
C HIS A 8 -17.13 -20.88 -23.60
N PRO A 9 -18.14 -21.76 -23.64
CA PRO A 9 -18.25 -22.90 -22.72
C PRO A 9 -17.10 -23.93 -22.84
N GLU A 10 -16.56 -24.12 -24.04
CA GLU A 10 -15.50 -25.12 -24.30
C GLU A 10 -14.11 -24.53 -24.58
N LYS A 11 -14.01 -23.20 -24.75
CA LYS A 11 -12.76 -22.53 -25.13
C LYS A 11 -12.53 -21.37 -24.17
N GLU A 12 -11.28 -21.11 -23.81
CA GLU A 12 -10.91 -19.91 -23.03
C GLU A 12 -10.90 -18.64 -23.89
N GLU A 13 -11.95 -18.45 -24.68
CA GLU A 13 -12.20 -17.24 -25.46
C GLU A 13 -13.18 -16.34 -24.70
N TYR A 14 -12.80 -15.08 -24.55
CA TYR A 14 -13.61 -14.04 -23.90
C TYR A 14 -14.06 -13.02 -24.94
N LYS A 15 -15.33 -12.62 -24.89
CA LYS A 15 -15.87 -11.54 -25.72
C LYS A 15 -16.56 -10.51 -24.88
N GLU A 16 -16.26 -9.26 -25.19
CA GLU A 16 -16.91 -8.09 -24.62
C GLU A 16 -18.08 -7.69 -25.53
N VAL A 17 -19.29 -7.71 -24.98
CA VAL A 17 -20.52 -7.36 -25.69
C VAL A 17 -21.18 -6.19 -24.99
N MET A 18 -21.43 -5.12 -25.75
CA MET A 18 -22.17 -3.96 -25.29
C MET A 18 -23.66 -4.24 -25.42
N PHE A 19 -24.38 -4.20 -24.31
CA PHE A 19 -25.84 -4.37 -24.30
C PHE A 19 -26.53 -3.05 -23.95
N SER A 20 -27.74 -2.85 -24.47
CA SER A 20 -28.63 -1.80 -23.98
C SER A 20 -29.16 -2.16 -22.58
N MET A 21 -29.74 -1.20 -21.85
CA MET A 21 -30.26 -1.46 -20.49
C MET A 21 -31.51 -2.35 -20.49
N ASP A 22 -32.31 -2.27 -21.56
CA ASP A 22 -33.61 -2.94 -21.67
C ASP A 22 -33.55 -4.30 -22.39
N GLU A 23 -32.38 -4.72 -22.84
CA GLU A 23 -32.21 -5.97 -23.61
C GLU A 23 -31.90 -7.16 -22.71
N GLU A 24 -32.44 -8.34 -23.08
CA GLU A 24 -32.09 -9.60 -22.45
C GLU A 24 -30.61 -9.95 -22.72
N LYS A 25 -29.86 -10.19 -21.65
CA LYS A 25 -28.40 -10.33 -21.68
C LYS A 25 -27.98 -11.76 -22.03
N LEU A 26 -28.50 -12.26 -23.15
CA LEU A 26 -28.22 -13.58 -23.70
C LEU A 26 -27.33 -13.44 -24.94
N TYR A 27 -26.10 -13.93 -24.86
CA TYR A 27 -25.21 -14.01 -26.02
C TYR A 27 -25.16 -15.44 -26.55
N GLN A 28 -25.72 -15.64 -27.75
CA GLN A 28 -25.59 -16.87 -28.51
C GLN A 28 -24.81 -16.57 -29.80
N LYS A 29 -23.74 -17.32 -30.02
CA LYS A 29 -23.00 -17.31 -31.29
C LYS A 29 -22.71 -18.76 -31.67
N ASP A 30 -23.00 -19.10 -32.93
CA ASP A 30 -22.80 -20.44 -33.51
C ASP A 30 -23.57 -21.56 -32.76
N GLY A 31 -24.80 -21.26 -32.30
CA GLY A 31 -25.67 -22.23 -31.61
C GLY A 31 -25.24 -22.59 -30.19
N LYS A 32 -24.17 -21.98 -29.66
CA LYS A 32 -23.71 -22.16 -28.27
C LYS A 32 -24.06 -20.96 -27.42
N VAL A 33 -24.60 -21.22 -26.23
CA VAL A 33 -24.87 -20.20 -25.20
C VAL A 33 -23.57 -19.88 -24.49
N TRP A 34 -23.18 -18.61 -24.45
CA TRP A 34 -21.99 -18.17 -23.74
C TRP A 34 -22.34 -17.81 -22.30
N GLU A 35 -21.45 -18.14 -21.36
CA GLU A 35 -21.67 -17.86 -19.95
C GLU A 35 -21.19 -16.45 -19.60
N ARG A 36 -22.01 -15.71 -18.84
CA ARG A 36 -21.65 -14.38 -18.37
C ARG A 36 -20.61 -14.48 -17.25
N VAL A 37 -19.49 -13.80 -17.42
CA VAL A 37 -18.46 -13.69 -16.39
C VAL A 37 -18.71 -12.43 -15.57
N PHE A 38 -18.80 -12.59 -14.25
CA PHE A 38 -18.83 -11.48 -13.31
C PHE A 38 -17.40 -11.22 -12.84
N SER A 39 -16.75 -10.19 -13.39
CA SER A 39 -15.49 -9.70 -12.82
C SER A 39 -15.81 -8.82 -11.62
N SER A 40 -15.18 -9.09 -10.48
CA SER A 40 -15.18 -8.15 -9.37
C SER A 40 -14.30 -6.97 -9.77
N PRO A 41 -14.79 -5.73 -9.77
CA PRO A 41 -13.94 -4.59 -10.04
C PRO A 41 -12.85 -4.54 -8.98
N GLN A 42 -11.59 -4.65 -9.39
CA GLN A 42 -10.44 -4.36 -8.52
C GLN A 42 -10.37 -2.85 -8.28
N LEU A 43 -11.35 -2.32 -7.56
CA LEU A 43 -11.40 -0.94 -7.13
C LEU A 43 -10.39 -0.77 -6.00
N ASN A 44 -9.30 -0.08 -6.28
CA ASN A 44 -8.45 0.43 -5.21
C ASN A 44 -9.23 1.55 -4.49
N THR A 45 -9.76 1.25 -3.31
CA THR A 45 -10.47 2.21 -2.45
C THR A 45 -9.53 3.05 -1.59
N SER A 46 -8.22 2.75 -1.61
CA SER A 46 -7.21 3.53 -0.92
C SER A 46 -6.54 4.50 -1.90
N SER A 47 -6.75 5.79 -1.69
CA SER A 47 -6.00 6.82 -2.40
C SER A 47 -4.52 6.73 -2.02
N SER A 48 -3.64 6.94 -3.00
CA SER A 48 -2.20 7.05 -2.74
C SER A 48 -1.95 8.32 -1.91
N ILE A 49 -1.49 8.15 -0.66
CA ILE A 49 -1.09 9.26 0.21
C ILE A 49 0.25 9.83 -0.29
N ASP A 50 0.35 11.15 -0.37
CA ASP A 50 1.64 11.84 -0.59
C ASP A 50 2.57 11.65 0.62
N PRO A 51 3.79 11.10 0.44
CA PRO A 51 4.77 10.96 1.51
C PRO A 51 5.19 12.25 2.21
N TRP A 52 4.98 13.41 1.60
CA TRP A 52 5.42 14.69 2.15
C TRP A 52 4.33 15.46 2.89
N ASP A 53 3.06 15.14 2.63
CA ASP A 53 1.94 15.82 3.26
C ASP A 53 1.54 15.15 4.58
N ASN A 54 1.80 15.85 5.68
CA ASN A 54 1.40 15.41 7.01
C ASN A 54 -0.13 15.39 7.18
N SER A 55 -0.84 16.35 6.57
CA SER A 55 -2.28 16.49 6.74
C SER A 55 -3.05 15.35 6.08
N SER A 56 -2.65 14.97 4.85
CA SER A 56 -3.17 13.77 4.17
C SER A 56 -2.93 12.51 5.00
N PHE A 57 -1.73 12.33 5.56
CA PHE A 57 -1.44 11.18 6.42
C PHE A 57 -2.36 11.12 7.63
N VAL A 58 -2.53 12.23 8.37
CA VAL A 58 -3.40 12.29 9.55
C VAL A 58 -4.87 12.03 9.18
N ASN A 59 -5.36 12.60 8.09
CA ASN A 59 -6.75 12.43 7.66
C ASN A 59 -7.07 11.01 7.18
N THR A 60 -6.13 10.36 6.50
CA THR A 60 -6.33 8.95 6.11
C THR A 60 -6.24 8.04 7.33
N THR A 61 -5.26 8.25 8.19
CA THR A 61 -5.04 7.39 9.36
C THR A 61 -6.11 7.56 10.45
N SER A 62 -6.66 8.76 10.63
CA SER A 62 -7.74 9.01 11.61
C SER A 62 -9.07 8.37 11.22
N ASN A 63 -9.37 8.33 9.91
CA ASN A 63 -10.59 7.75 9.40
C ASN A 63 -10.50 6.23 9.18
N THR A 64 -9.30 5.67 9.19
CA THR A 64 -9.09 4.22 9.03
C THR A 64 -9.25 3.52 10.37
N LYS A 65 -10.17 2.55 10.45
CA LYS A 65 -10.29 1.68 11.64
C LYS A 65 -9.12 0.70 11.64
N GLY A 66 -8.09 0.96 12.43
CA GLY A 66 -6.90 0.11 12.56
C GLY A 66 -6.31 0.11 13.96
N ASN A 67 -5.35 -0.77 14.21
CA ASN A 67 -4.59 -0.81 15.46
C ASN A 67 -3.43 0.20 15.41
N MET A 68 -2.85 0.51 16.59
CA MET A 68 -1.62 1.30 16.68
C MET A 68 -0.45 0.68 15.91
N GLY A 69 -0.42 -0.66 15.76
CA GLY A 69 0.55 -1.35 14.90
C GLY A 69 0.44 -0.92 13.43
N ASP A 70 -0.77 -0.92 12.89
CA ASP A 70 -1.03 -0.55 11.48
C ASP A 70 -0.63 0.90 11.20
N LEU A 71 -0.83 1.79 12.18
CA LEU A 71 -0.38 3.19 12.12
C LEU A 71 1.16 3.29 12.03
N ILE A 72 1.87 2.50 12.84
CA ILE A 72 3.33 2.47 12.85
C ILE A 72 3.85 1.90 11.52
N ASP A 73 3.27 0.80 11.03
CA ASP A 73 3.66 0.19 9.77
C ASP A 73 3.41 1.14 8.59
N ARG A 74 2.25 1.80 8.56
CA ARG A 74 1.95 2.84 7.57
C ARG A 74 2.97 3.99 7.63
N SER A 75 3.35 4.44 8.82
CA SER A 75 4.36 5.50 8.99
C SER A 75 5.73 5.07 8.44
N LYS A 76 6.09 3.78 8.61
CA LYS A 76 7.32 3.18 8.10
C LYS A 76 7.31 3.11 6.58
N GLU A 77 6.20 2.69 5.97
CA GLU A 77 6.04 2.70 4.50
C GLU A 77 6.22 4.11 3.91
N MET A 78 5.61 5.14 4.52
CA MET A 78 5.77 6.51 4.04
C MET A 78 7.20 7.01 4.20
N SER A 79 7.89 6.59 5.27
CA SER A 79 9.32 6.88 5.45
C SER A 79 10.19 6.21 4.38
N LEU A 80 9.89 4.96 4.02
CA LEU A 80 10.57 4.26 2.93
C LEU A 80 10.35 4.97 1.59
N LYS A 81 9.11 5.37 1.28
CA LYS A 81 8.80 6.13 0.05
C LYS A 81 9.58 7.45 -0.02
N ARG A 82 9.68 8.18 1.10
CA ARG A 82 10.53 9.39 1.16
C ARG A 82 12.00 9.07 0.97
N ALA A 83 12.49 7.98 1.56
CA ALA A 83 13.87 7.55 1.38
C ALA A 83 14.16 7.19 -0.09
N GLU A 84 13.28 6.43 -0.75
CA GLU A 84 13.39 6.11 -2.19
C GLU A 84 13.48 7.37 -3.06
N GLN A 85 12.69 8.40 -2.74
CA GLN A 85 12.70 9.67 -3.45
C GLN A 85 13.92 10.56 -3.16
N ASN A 86 14.62 10.35 -2.04
CA ASN A 86 15.77 11.15 -1.60
C ASN A 86 17.03 10.29 -1.41
N ASN A 87 17.39 9.49 -2.41
CA ASN A 87 18.66 8.76 -2.45
C ASN A 87 18.89 7.81 -1.24
N GLY A 88 17.82 7.22 -0.73
CA GLY A 88 17.84 6.26 0.39
C GLY A 88 17.74 6.90 1.78
N VAL A 89 17.50 8.21 1.88
CA VAL A 89 17.51 8.93 3.16
C VAL A 89 16.21 9.70 3.36
N ASP A 90 15.47 9.44 4.43
CA ASP A 90 14.27 10.22 4.78
C ASP A 90 14.65 11.50 5.57
N PRO A 91 14.48 12.71 5.00
CA PRO A 91 14.84 13.96 5.68
C PRO A 91 13.99 14.25 6.93
N VAL A 92 12.74 13.79 6.95
CA VAL A 92 11.84 13.98 8.11
C VAL A 92 12.34 13.14 9.28
N LYS A 93 12.74 11.91 9.01
CA LYS A 93 13.29 10.99 10.00
C LYS A 93 14.63 11.48 10.56
N GLN A 94 15.49 12.06 9.72
CA GLN A 94 16.74 12.69 10.18
C GLN A 94 16.48 13.85 11.14
N LYS A 95 15.58 14.78 10.79
CA LYS A 95 15.19 15.89 11.67
C LYS A 95 14.63 15.39 13.00
N TYR A 96 13.84 14.32 12.98
CA TYR A 96 13.33 13.69 14.19
C TYR A 96 14.48 13.21 15.10
N PHE A 97 15.46 12.51 14.55
CA PHE A 97 16.62 12.03 15.30
C PHE A 97 17.52 13.15 15.82
N GLU A 98 17.75 14.20 15.04
CA GLU A 98 18.49 15.38 15.49
C GLU A 98 17.79 16.07 16.66
N ASN A 99 16.47 16.26 16.57
CA ASN A 99 15.68 16.86 17.64
C ASN A 99 15.66 15.99 18.90
N TYR A 100 15.59 14.67 18.74
CA TYR A 100 15.70 13.73 19.85
C TYR A 100 17.05 13.87 20.57
N SER A 101 18.15 13.87 19.80
CA SER A 101 19.50 14.02 20.33
C SER A 101 19.70 15.35 21.05
N LYS A 102 19.23 16.46 20.45
CA LYS A 102 19.26 17.80 21.08
C LYS A 102 18.55 17.81 22.43
N LYS A 103 17.39 17.16 22.54
CA LYS A 103 16.60 17.10 23.79
C LYS A 103 17.20 16.17 24.84
N ARG A 104 17.99 15.18 24.43
CA ARG A 104 18.61 14.18 25.34
C ARG A 104 20.12 14.33 25.45
N ALA A 105 20.60 15.57 25.43
CA ALA A 105 22.02 15.91 25.64
C ALA A 105 22.98 15.12 24.73
N GLY A 106 22.63 14.92 23.46
CA GLY A 106 23.45 14.21 22.48
C GLY A 106 23.20 12.71 22.39
N GLN A 107 22.28 12.14 23.16
CA GLN A 107 21.97 10.71 23.10
C GLN A 107 21.27 10.34 21.78
N LEU A 108 21.78 9.30 21.12
CA LEU A 108 21.17 8.72 19.91
C LEU A 108 19.84 8.03 20.22
N HIS A 109 18.90 8.08 19.27
CA HIS A 109 17.64 7.35 19.36
C HIS A 109 17.89 5.83 19.39
N PRO A 110 17.14 5.02 20.16
CA PRO A 110 17.29 3.56 20.20
C PRO A 110 17.39 2.92 18.82
N ASP A 111 16.52 3.31 17.88
CA ASP A 111 16.56 2.81 16.49
C ASP A 111 17.83 3.14 15.70
N GLN A 112 18.62 4.13 16.13
CA GLN A 112 19.93 4.44 15.54
C GLN A 112 21.08 3.73 16.25
N LYS A 113 20.87 3.20 17.45
CA LYS A 113 21.90 2.47 18.18
C LYS A 113 22.11 1.11 17.53
N LYS A 114 23.38 0.69 17.44
CA LYS A 114 23.70 -0.67 17.04
C LYS A 114 23.14 -1.62 18.09
N LYS A 115 22.46 -2.68 17.63
CA LYS A 115 21.90 -3.72 18.51
C LYS A 115 22.98 -4.54 19.21
N SER A 116 24.22 -4.45 18.75
CA SER A 116 25.35 -5.10 19.38
C SER A 116 26.52 -4.13 19.54
N TYR A 117 27.21 -4.26 20.66
CA TYR A 117 28.53 -3.69 20.90
C TYR A 117 29.54 -4.83 20.89
N GLU A 118 30.47 -4.80 19.94
CA GLU A 118 31.54 -5.78 19.83
C GLU A 118 32.89 -5.09 20.07
N SER A 119 33.64 -5.62 21.05
CA SER A 119 35.03 -5.28 21.32
C SER A 119 35.87 -6.56 21.27
N LYS A 120 37.21 -6.43 21.24
CA LYS A 120 38.14 -7.57 21.12
C LYS A 120 37.88 -8.70 22.14
N ASN A 121 37.33 -8.37 23.31
CA ASN A 121 37.13 -9.32 24.41
C ASN A 121 35.66 -9.45 24.87
N ILE A 122 34.74 -8.60 24.39
CA ILE A 122 33.36 -8.54 24.93
C ILE A 122 32.39 -8.25 23.78
N LYS A 123 31.35 -9.08 23.68
CA LYS A 123 30.14 -8.85 22.88
C LYS A 123 28.96 -8.61 23.82
N VAL A 124 28.29 -7.48 23.68
CA VAL A 124 27.04 -7.16 24.39
C VAL A 124 25.97 -6.94 23.35
N ASP A 125 24.94 -7.78 23.36
CA ASP A 125 23.75 -7.60 22.57
C ASP A 125 22.69 -6.87 23.42
N TYR A 126 22.04 -5.87 22.83
CA TYR A 126 20.96 -5.12 23.44
C TYR A 126 19.64 -5.66 22.88
N ASP A 127 18.79 -6.21 23.74
CA ASP A 127 17.42 -6.65 23.41
C ASP A 127 16.49 -5.48 23.06
#